data_AF-A0A8T5QGX7-F1
#
_entry.id   AF-A0A8T5QGX7-F1
#
_cell.length_a   1.000
_cell.length_b   1.000
_cell.length_c   1.000
_cell.angle_alpha   90.00
_cell.angle_beta   90.00
_cell.angle_gamma   90.00
#
_symmetry.space_group_name_H-M   'P 1'
#
loop_
_entity.id
_entity.type
_entity.pdbx_description
1 polymer ?
#
loop_
_entity_poly.entity_id
_entity_poly.type
_entity_poly.pdbx_seq_one_letter_code
_entity_poly.pdbx_strand_id
1 'polypeptide(L)' 'MTKCGMSCEIFSRVVGYHRPVQNWNKGKKEEFKDRVEFDEKVSIGSELATKGQPKTEMEMKNKFTF' A
#
# COMPACT_ATOMS: atom_id res chain seq x y z
N MET A 1 5.27 2.00 -14.58
CA MET A 1 6.35 2.29 -15.55
C MET A 1 6.96 3.64 -15.20
N THR A 2 8.28 3.74 -15.13
CA THR A 2 8.97 5.01 -14.86
C THR A 2 8.93 5.87 -16.12
N LYS A 3 9.00 7.20 -15.96
CA LYS A 3 8.84 8.17 -17.07
C LYS A 3 9.79 7.94 -18.26
N CYS A 4 10.93 7.28 -18.02
CA CYS A 4 12.00 7.02 -18.99
C CYS A 4 12.25 5.53 -19.27
N GLY A 5 11.42 4.60 -18.74
CA GLY A 5 11.57 3.16 -18.97
C GLY A 5 12.73 2.49 -18.22
N MET A 6 13.47 3.22 -17.38
CA MET A 6 14.56 2.68 -16.57
C MET A 6 14.07 2.17 -15.21
N SER A 7 14.81 1.27 -14.57
CA SER A 7 14.51 0.85 -13.19
C SER A 7 14.66 2.03 -12.23
N CYS A 8 13.62 2.33 -11.46
CA CYS A 8 13.70 3.32 -10.39
C CYS A 8 14.05 2.64 -9.07
N GLU A 9 14.84 3.34 -8.26
CA GLU A 9 15.03 2.95 -6.87
C GLU A 9 13.78 3.27 -6.05
N ILE A 10 13.29 2.26 -5.32
CA ILE A 10 12.07 2.36 -4.53
C ILE A 10 12.46 2.62 -3.09
N PHE A 11 11.92 3.69 -2.51
CA PHE A 11 12.14 4.07 -1.11
C PHE A 11 10.86 3.89 -0.31
N SER A 12 11.01 3.50 0.96
CA SER A 12 9.90 3.41 1.91
C SER A 12 10.31 3.89 3.30
N ARG A 13 9.32 4.35 4.09
CA ARG A 13 9.53 4.95 5.41
C ARG A 13 9.57 3.87 6.50
N VAL A 14 10.71 3.73 7.17
CA VAL A 14 10.93 2.60 8.11
C VAL A 14 10.57 2.95 9.55
N VAL A 15 11.25 3.88 10.21
CA VAL A 15 10.85 4.43 11.54
C VAL A 15 11.26 5.90 11.57
N GLY A 16 10.57 6.72 10.77
CA GLY A 16 10.82 8.17 10.71
C GLY A 16 11.66 8.65 9.51
N TYR A 17 12.42 7.78 8.83
CA TYR A 17 13.22 8.14 7.64
C TYR A 17 12.98 7.20 6.46
N HIS A 18 13.35 7.65 5.25
CA HIS A 18 13.26 6.88 4.01
C HIS A 18 14.50 6.01 3.79
N ARG A 19 14.30 4.74 3.45
CA ARG A 19 15.36 3.78 3.12
C ARG A 19 15.04 3.07 1.79
N PRO A 20 16.04 2.78 0.94
CA PRO A 20 15.83 1.94 -0.24
C PRO A 20 15.29 0.57 0.16
N VAL A 21 14.21 0.14 -0.48
CA VAL A 21 13.57 -1.17 -0.25
C VAL A 21 14.51 -2.31 -0.62
N GLN A 22 15.39 -2.09 -1.60
CA GLN A 22 16.43 -3.04 -1.99
C GLN A 22 17.37 -3.41 -0.83
N ASN A 23 17.59 -2.48 0.12
CA ASN A 23 18.47 -2.68 1.27
C ASN A 23 17.76 -3.31 2.49
N TRP A 24 16.53 -3.81 2.37
CA TRP A 24 15.81 -4.41 3.49
C TRP A 24 16.31 -5.82 3.79
N ASN A 25 16.59 -6.08 5.07
CA ASN A 25 16.88 -7.43 5.56
C ASN A 25 15.59 -8.27 5.68
N LYS A 26 15.74 -9.58 5.91
CA LYS A 26 14.59 -10.50 6.01
C LYS A 26 13.59 -10.07 7.11
N GLY A 27 14.08 -9.66 8.29
CA GLY A 27 13.22 -9.22 9.38
C GLY A 27 12.36 -8.00 9.03
N LYS A 28 12.94 -6.98 8.39
CA LYS A 28 12.20 -5.78 7.98
C LYS A 28 11.14 -6.06 6.91
N LYS A 29 11.37 -7.06 6.05
CA LYS A 29 10.36 -7.51 5.09
C LYS A 29 9.16 -8.17 5.79
N GLU A 30 9.40 -8.99 6.80
CA GLU A 30 8.31 -9.58 7.60
C GLU A 30 7.59 -8.51 8.42
N GLU A 31 8.31 -7.64 9.15
CA GLU A 31 7.71 -6.52 9.87
C GLU A 31 6.87 -5.61 8.97
N PHE A 32 7.22 -5.47 7.69
CA PHE A 32 6.43 -4.70 6.74
C PHE A 32 5.15 -5.42 6.30
N LYS A 33 5.17 -6.75 6.17
CA LYS A 33 3.97 -7.55 5.85
C LYS A 33 2.92 -7.49 6.96
N ASP A 34 3.38 -7.37 8.20
CA ASP A 34 2.49 -7.27 9.37
C ASP A 34 1.88 -5.87 9.51
N ARG A 35 2.28 -4.88 8.68
CA ARG A 35 1.69 -3.55 8.72
C ARG A 35 0.29 -3.57 8.15
N VAL A 36 -0.63 -2.92 8.86
CA VAL A 36 -2.01 -2.72 8.44
C VAL A 36 -2.17 -1.27 8.00
N GLU A 37 -2.71 -1.07 6.80
CA GLU A 37 -3.07 0.24 6.30
C GLU A 37 -4.34 0.74 6.99
N PHE A 38 -4.47 2.06 7.10
CA PHE A 38 -5.71 2.63 7.62
C PHE A 38 -6.83 2.41 6.61
N ASP A 39 -7.89 1.72 7.04
CA ASP A 39 -9.14 1.58 6.30
C ASP A 39 -10.24 2.36 7.03
N GLU A 40 -10.84 3.33 6.34
CA GLU A 40 -11.92 4.17 6.86
C GLU A 40 -13.14 3.36 7.32
N LYS A 41 -13.47 2.25 6.64
CA LYS A 41 -14.64 1.42 6.92
C LYS A 41 -14.45 0.58 8.18
N VAL A 42 -13.21 0.17 8.43
CA VAL A 42 -12.82 -0.57 9.63
C VAL A 42 -12.68 0.37 10.83
N SER A 43 -12.18 1.57 10.59
CA SER A 43 -11.81 2.51 11.66
C SER A 43 -12.97 3.38 12.13
N ILE A 44 -13.85 3.78 11.22
CA ILE A 44 -15.08 4.49 11.53
C ILE A 44 -16.15 3.39 11.62
N GLY A 45 -16.48 2.96 12.83
CA GLY A 45 -17.42 1.87 13.09
C GLY A 45 -18.61 1.90 12.13
N SER A 46 -18.97 0.72 11.61
CA SER A 46 -19.86 0.47 10.45
C SER A 46 -21.14 1.30 10.32
N GLU A 47 -21.58 1.95 11.40
CA GLU A 47 -22.76 2.81 11.47
C GLU A 47 -22.62 4.11 10.66
N LEU A 48 -21.40 4.65 10.49
CA LEU A 48 -21.17 5.91 9.75
C LEU A 48 -20.76 5.70 8.28
N ALA A 49 -20.34 4.49 7.89
CA ALA A 49 -19.84 4.17 6.55
C ALA A 49 -20.92 4.08 5.45
N THR A 50 -22.21 4.03 5.83
CA THR A 50 -23.32 3.84 4.89
C THR A 50 -23.74 5.09 4.12
N LYS A 51 -23.18 6.28 4.40
CA LYS A 51 -23.57 7.52 3.71
C LYS A 51 -22.72 7.89 2.48
N GLY A 52 -21.87 6.99 1.98
CA GLY A 52 -21.07 7.27 0.79
C GLY A 52 -20.63 6.03 0.03
N GLN A 53 -21.54 5.34 -0.65
CA GLN A 53 -21.14 4.45 -1.76
C GLN A 53 -21.01 5.28 -3.04
N PRO A 54 -19.93 5.06 -3.81
CA PRO A 54 -20.16 4.43 -5.11
C PRO A 54 -19.19 3.28 -5.46
N LYS A 55 -19.81 2.19 -5.92
CA LYS A 55 -19.43 1.25 -7.00
C LYS A 55 -18.21 0.30 -6.84
N THR A 56 -18.50 -0.88 -6.28
CA THR A 56 -18.26 -2.24 -6.84
C THR A 56 -16.93 -2.58 -7.56
N GLU A 57 -15.96 -3.04 -6.77
CA GLU A 57 -15.32 -4.38 -6.73
C GLU A 57 -14.69 -5.11 -7.95
N MET A 58 -14.93 -4.80 -9.23
CA MET A 58 -14.43 -5.69 -10.32
C MET A 58 -13.46 -5.11 -11.37
N GLU A 59 -13.15 -3.81 -11.40
CA GLU A 59 -12.30 -3.23 -12.46
C GLU A 59 -10.79 -3.11 -12.15
N MET A 60 -10.34 -3.27 -10.91
CA MET A 60 -8.92 -3.07 -10.56
C MET A 60 -8.09 -4.34 -10.39
N LYS A 61 -8.67 -5.53 -10.60
CA LYS A 61 -7.91 -6.80 -10.55
C LYS A 61 -7.14 -7.13 -11.82
N ASN A 62 -7.15 -6.25 -12.84
CA ASN A 62 -6.47 -6.51 -14.11
C ASN A 62 -5.65 -5.33 -14.68
N LYS A 63 -5.15 -4.45 -13.81
CA LYS A 63 -4.30 -3.32 -14.26
C LYS A 63 -2.96 -3.13 -13.55
N PHE A 64 -2.69 -3.87 -12.47
CA PHE A 64 -1.43 -3.72 -11.73
C PHE A 64 -1.01 -5.05 -11.10
N THR A 65 -0.94 -6.09 -11.93
CA THR A 65 -0.06 -7.22 -11.66
C THR A 65 1.33 -6.80 -12.14
N PHE A 66 2.33 -6.89 -11.25
CA PHE A 66 3.73 -6.81 -11.65
C PHE A 66 4.10 -7.98 -12.57
#